data_AF-A0A8S3FT05-F1
#
_entry.id   AF-A0A8S3FT05-F1
#
_cell.length_a   1.000
_cell.length_b   1.000
_cell.length_c   1.000
_cell.angle_alpha   90.00
_cell.angle_beta   90.00
_cell.angle_gamma   90.00
#
_symmetry.space_group_name_H-M   'P 1'
#
loop_
_entity.id
_entity.type
_entity.pdbx_description
1 polymer ?
#
loop_
_entity_poly.entity_id
_entity_poly.type
_entity_poly.pdbx_seq_one_letter_code
_entity_poly.pdbx_strand_id
1 'polypeptide(L)'
;QLAWILIGLANHVFKIPIETLHLYRDIDGARIAFNDRRALFFNLRYYEQVFADKVQPFLQATSPSIPMLHTIVNFYFILTCHELAHNLEMAHNSNFINHLETIAVKFMTEKDLFLQQFSFQNYLQTDFD
;
A
#
# COMPACT_ATOMS: atom_id res chain seq x y z
N GLN A 1 -3.12 -0.15 -12.57
CA GLN A 1 -3.47 -1.06 -11.46
C GLN A 1 -2.92 -0.59 -10.11
N LEU A 2 -1.63 -0.27 -9.98
CA LEU A 2 -1.06 0.24 -8.72
C LEU A 2 -1.74 1.52 -8.18
N ALA A 3 -2.02 2.49 -9.05
CA ALA A 3 -2.72 3.72 -8.66
C ALA A 3 -4.10 3.45 -8.01
N TRP A 4 -4.86 2.49 -8.55
CA TRP A 4 -6.15 2.09 -7.98
C TRP A 4 -6.01 1.48 -6.59
N ILE A 5 -4.95 0.71 -6.35
CA ILE A 5 -4.66 0.14 -5.02
C ILE A 5 -4.41 1.27 -4.01
N LEU A 6 -3.59 2.26 -4.37
CA LEU A 6 -3.28 3.39 -3.47
C LEU A 6 -4.50 4.28 -3.20
N ILE A 7 -5.28 4.58 -4.24
CA ILE A 7 -6.57 5.28 -4.10
C ILE A 7 -7.50 4.49 -3.18
N GLY A 8 -7.56 3.18 -3.37
CA GLY A 8 -8.37 2.29 -2.57
C GLY A 8 -7.95 2.24 -1.10
N LEU A 9 -6.64 2.15 -0.83
CA LEU A 9 -6.09 2.23 0.52
C LEU A 9 -6.41 3.59 1.18
N ALA A 10 -6.25 4.71 0.47
CA ALA A 10 -6.57 6.03 1.01
C ALA A 10 -8.06 6.15 1.38
N ASN A 11 -8.96 5.81 0.45
CA ASN A 11 -10.40 6.06 0.60
C ASN A 11 -11.13 5.00 1.41
N HIS A 12 -10.78 3.72 1.24
CA HIS A 12 -11.54 2.61 1.82
C HIS A 12 -10.93 2.09 3.12
N VAL A 13 -9.60 2.21 3.28
CA VAL A 13 -8.90 1.70 4.47
C VAL A 13 -8.58 2.84 5.44
N PHE A 14 -7.66 3.73 5.08
CA PHE A 14 -7.10 4.72 6.01
C PHE A 14 -7.97 5.96 6.21
N LYS A 15 -8.93 6.21 5.31
CA LYS A 15 -9.82 7.39 5.33
C LYS A 15 -9.05 8.71 5.30
N ILE A 16 -8.00 8.77 4.48
CA ILE A 16 -7.16 9.95 4.30
C ILE A 16 -7.37 10.56 2.90
N PRO A 17 -7.20 11.89 2.74
CA PRO A 17 -7.28 12.52 1.42
C PRO A 17 -6.23 11.92 0.48
N ILE A 18 -6.60 11.67 -0.78
CA ILE A 18 -5.68 11.05 -1.75
C ILE A 18 -4.45 11.91 -2.02
N GLU A 19 -4.59 13.23 -1.84
CA GLU A 19 -3.52 14.23 -1.98
C GLU A 19 -2.42 14.07 -0.93
N THR A 20 -2.65 13.28 0.12
CA THR A 20 -1.62 12.92 1.11
C THR A 20 -0.68 11.84 0.62
N LEU A 21 -1.01 11.11 -0.45
CA LEU A 21 -0.19 10.02 -0.97
C LEU A 21 0.53 10.45 -2.25
N HIS A 22 1.85 10.27 -2.27
CA HIS A 22 2.70 10.61 -3.39
C HIS A 22 3.53 9.39 -3.80
N LEU A 23 3.55 9.12 -5.10
CA LEU A 23 4.52 8.21 -5.70
C LEU A 23 5.66 9.02 -6.30
N TYR A 24 6.88 8.62 -6.01
CA TYR A 24 8.07 9.14 -6.67
C TYR A 24 8.97 7.98 -7.08
N ARG A 25 9.96 8.24 -7.92
CA ARG A 25 10.92 7.22 -8.35
C ARG A 25 12.33 7.79 -8.23
N ASP A 26 13.04 7.34 -7.21
CA ASP A 26 14.44 7.68 -6.97
C ASP A 26 15.29 6.42 -7.11
N ILE A 27 16.23 6.45 -8.05
CA ILE A 27 17.07 5.31 -8.40
C ILE A 27 18.32 5.17 -7.53
N ASP A 28 18.74 6.25 -6.87
CA ASP A 28 20.00 6.30 -6.13
C ASP A 28 19.77 6.39 -4.61
N GLY A 29 18.67 7.02 -4.17
CA GLY A 29 18.38 7.22 -2.75
C GLY A 29 17.94 5.94 -2.02
N ALA A 30 18.32 5.84 -0.74
CA ALA A 30 18.10 4.65 0.09
C ALA A 30 16.70 4.55 0.73
N ARG A 31 15.81 5.54 0.50
CA ARG A 31 14.50 5.61 1.16
C ARG A 31 13.44 4.83 0.38
N ILE A 32 12.77 3.90 1.07
CA ILE A 32 11.61 3.14 0.56
C ILE A 32 10.37 4.03 0.59
N ALA A 33 10.18 4.74 1.68
CA ALA A 33 9.14 5.71 1.88
C ALA A 33 9.60 6.76 2.90
N PHE A 34 8.88 7.87 2.97
CA PHE A 34 9.04 8.86 4.04
C PHE A 34 7.78 9.70 4.20
N ASN A 35 7.61 10.27 5.39
CA ASN A 35 6.59 11.26 5.69
C ASN A 35 7.25 12.64 5.83
N ASP A 36 6.78 13.60 5.04
CA ASP A 36 7.10 15.02 5.21
C ASP A 36 5.82 15.79 5.55
N ARG A 37 5.70 16.25 6.79
CA ARG A 37 4.59 17.10 7.25
C ARG A 37 3.20 16.53 6.91
N ARG A 38 3.00 15.22 7.12
CA ARG A 38 1.76 14.46 6.85
C ARG A 38 1.50 14.15 5.37
N ALA A 39 2.43 14.50 4.47
CA ALA A 39 2.46 13.99 3.11
C ALA A 39 3.34 12.73 3.06
N LEU A 40 2.79 11.63 2.58
CA LEU A 40 3.43 10.32 2.54
C LEU A 40 3.96 10.06 1.14
N PHE A 41 5.26 9.79 1.03
CA PHE A 41 5.95 9.57 -0.23
C PHE A 41 6.43 8.12 -0.28
N PHE A 42 6.09 7.39 -1.34
CA PHE A 42 6.55 6.02 -1.58
C PHE A 42 7.41 5.95 -2.84
N ASN A 43 8.59 5.33 -2.71
CA ASN A 43 9.51 5.15 -3.82
C ASN A 43 9.13 3.92 -4.65
N LEU A 44 8.68 4.16 -5.87
CA LEU A 44 8.26 3.13 -6.81
C LEU A 44 9.37 2.12 -7.13
N ARG A 45 10.65 2.52 -7.06
CA ARG A 45 11.77 1.60 -7.32
C ARG A 45 11.75 0.40 -6.37
N TYR A 46 11.46 0.61 -5.09
CA TYR A 46 11.47 -0.49 -4.12
C TYR A 46 10.32 -1.46 -4.36
N TYR A 47 9.16 -0.95 -4.75
CA TYR A 47 8.07 -1.79 -5.23
C TYR A 47 8.49 -2.61 -6.47
N GLU A 48 9.08 -1.96 -7.48
CA GLU A 48 9.57 -2.64 -8.69
C GLU A 48 10.62 -3.72 -8.37
N GLN A 49 11.51 -3.47 -7.40
CA GLN A 49 12.59 -4.40 -7.01
C GLN A 49 12.08 -5.57 -6.17
N VAL A 50 11.32 -5.30 -5.10
CA VAL A 50 10.77 -6.33 -4.19
C VAL A 50 9.88 -7.31 -4.96
N PHE A 51 9.24 -6.82 -6.00
CA PHE A 51 8.39 -7.63 -6.83
C PHE A 51 8.98 -7.92 -8.20
N ALA A 52 10.25 -7.68 -8.52
CA ALA A 52 10.78 -7.77 -9.89
C ALA A 52 10.43 -9.10 -10.61
N ASP A 53 10.55 -10.23 -9.92
CA ASP A 53 10.21 -11.58 -10.44
C ASP A 53 8.70 -11.84 -10.60
N LYS A 54 7.89 -10.94 -10.06
CA LYS A 54 6.42 -10.99 -9.92
C LYS A 54 5.71 -9.81 -10.62
N VAL A 55 6.42 -8.70 -10.85
CA VAL A 55 5.92 -7.40 -11.31
C VAL A 55 5.94 -7.31 -12.83
N GLN A 56 6.86 -7.97 -13.53
CA GLN A 56 6.80 -8.02 -15.00
C GLN A 56 5.48 -8.64 -15.48
N PRO A 57 5.00 -9.77 -14.94
CA PRO A 57 3.67 -10.26 -15.23
C PRO A 57 2.55 -9.33 -14.76
N PHE A 58 2.65 -8.70 -13.57
CA PHE A 58 1.59 -7.83 -13.04
C PHE A 58 1.40 -6.53 -13.83
N LEU A 59 2.50 -5.86 -14.23
CA LEU A 59 2.43 -4.62 -15.02
C LEU A 59 1.96 -4.86 -16.46
N GLN A 60 2.18 -6.07 -16.98
CA GLN A 60 1.76 -6.47 -18.32
C GLN A 60 0.38 -7.16 -18.33
N ALA A 61 -0.07 -7.72 -17.20
CA ALA A 61 -1.37 -8.37 -17.09
C ALA A 61 -2.48 -7.33 -17.05
N THR A 62 -3.54 -7.58 -17.82
CA THR A 62 -4.78 -6.80 -17.77
C THR A 62 -5.50 -6.96 -16.43
N SER A 63 -5.31 -8.08 -15.73
CA SER A 63 -5.82 -8.33 -14.38
C SER A 63 -4.80 -9.06 -13.48
N PRO A 64 -4.52 -8.57 -12.25
CA PRO A 64 -3.64 -9.25 -11.31
C PRO A 64 -4.22 -10.58 -10.82
N SER A 65 -3.36 -11.58 -10.58
CA SER A 65 -3.79 -12.74 -9.77
C SER A 65 -4.08 -12.30 -8.33
N ILE A 66 -5.08 -12.91 -7.69
CA ILE A 66 -5.47 -12.62 -6.29
C ILE A 66 -4.27 -12.65 -5.32
N PRO A 67 -3.35 -13.64 -5.37
CA PRO A 67 -2.17 -13.66 -4.50
C PRO A 67 -1.25 -12.44 -4.71
N MET A 68 -1.13 -11.96 -5.95
CA MET A 68 -0.35 -10.77 -6.26
C MET A 68 -0.97 -9.53 -5.65
N LEU A 69 -2.28 -9.34 -5.83
CA LEU A 69 -3.02 -8.22 -5.26
C LEU A 69 -2.85 -8.16 -3.74
N HIS A 70 -3.04 -9.29 -3.04
CA HIS A 70 -2.84 -9.39 -1.60
C HIS A 70 -1.44 -8.94 -1.19
N THR A 71 -0.42 -9.37 -1.93
CA THR A 71 0.98 -9.03 -1.64
C THR A 71 1.21 -7.52 -1.76
N ILE A 72 0.72 -6.90 -2.83
CA ILE A 72 0.89 -5.46 -3.09
C ILE A 72 0.14 -4.62 -2.06
N VAL A 73 -1.11 -5.00 -1.77
CA VAL A 73 -1.93 -4.32 -0.76
C VAL A 73 -1.28 -4.41 0.61
N ASN A 74 -0.80 -5.59 1.02
CA ASN A 74 -0.13 -5.75 2.31
C ASN A 74 1.17 -4.92 2.40
N PHE A 75 1.93 -4.83 1.31
CA PHE A 75 3.15 -4.02 1.23
C PHE A 75 2.87 -2.53 1.44
N TYR A 76 1.92 -1.97 0.69
CA TYR A 76 1.57 -0.56 0.85
C TYR A 76 0.78 -0.26 2.12
N PHE A 77 0.00 -1.22 2.62
CA PHE A 77 -0.68 -1.10 3.91
C PHE A 77 0.33 -0.87 5.03
N ILE A 78 1.34 -1.75 5.17
CA ILE A 78 2.29 -1.61 6.28
C ILE A 78 3.19 -0.37 6.13
N LEU A 79 3.57 -0.01 4.90
CA LEU A 79 4.29 1.25 4.64
C LEU A 79 3.44 2.47 5.01
N THR A 80 2.16 2.47 4.66
CA THR A 80 1.26 3.58 5.03
C THR A 80 1.11 3.66 6.55
N CYS A 81 0.97 2.53 7.25
CA CYS A 81 0.97 2.52 8.72
C CYS A 81 2.28 3.08 9.31
N HIS A 82 3.44 2.72 8.73
CA HIS A 82 4.75 3.22 9.13
C HIS A 82 4.84 4.74 8.98
N GLU A 83 4.49 5.25 7.80
CA GLU A 83 4.56 6.68 7.55
C GLU A 83 3.50 7.46 8.37
N LEU A 84 2.33 6.89 8.63
CA LEU A 84 1.35 7.50 9.54
C LEU A 84 1.84 7.53 11.00
N ALA A 85 2.59 6.52 11.46
CA ALA A 85 3.18 6.51 12.79
C ALA A 85 4.20 7.65 12.97
N HIS A 86 4.88 8.05 11.89
CA HIS A 86 5.75 9.23 11.90
C HIS A 86 5.03 10.57 12.13
N ASN A 87 3.70 10.62 12.06
CA ASN A 87 2.93 11.79 12.52
C ASN A 87 2.85 11.90 14.05
N LEU A 88 3.16 10.83 14.78
CA LEU A 88 3.06 10.74 16.24
C LEU A 88 4.44 10.68 16.91
N GLU A 89 5.38 9.95 16.31
CA GLU A 89 6.74 9.77 16.82
C GLU A 89 7.73 9.69 15.65
N MET A 90 8.77 10.52 15.68
CA MET A 90 9.75 10.55 14.59
C MET A 90 10.84 9.49 14.76
N ALA A 91 11.28 9.22 15.99
CA ALA A 91 12.37 8.29 16.24
C ALA A 91 11.86 6.84 16.23
N HIS A 92 12.59 5.92 15.59
CA HIS A 92 12.27 4.48 15.62
C HIS A 92 12.57 3.85 16.99
N ASN A 93 11.81 4.26 18.00
CA ASN A 93 11.86 3.78 19.38
C ASN A 93 10.63 2.90 19.72
N SER A 94 10.48 2.49 20.97
CA SER A 94 9.34 1.67 21.40
C SER A 94 7.98 2.36 21.23
N ASN A 95 7.90 3.68 21.37
CA ASN A 95 6.66 4.42 21.14
C ASN A 95 6.26 4.38 19.67
N PHE A 96 7.23 4.56 18.76
CA PHE A 96 7.00 4.42 17.32
C PHE A 96 6.45 3.04 16.97
N ILE A 97 7.08 1.98 17.50
CA ILE A 97 6.63 0.61 17.25
C ILE A 97 5.20 0.40 17.78
N ASN A 98 4.92 0.85 19.00
CA ASN A 98 3.57 0.78 19.57
C ASN A 98 2.53 1.52 18.72
N HIS A 99 2.86 2.70 18.19
CA HIS A 99 1.98 3.47 17.30
C HIS A 99 1.76 2.74 15.96
N LEU A 100 2.83 2.24 15.33
CA LEU A 100 2.76 1.45 14.10
C LEU A 100 1.83 0.24 14.27
N GLU A 101 2.05 -0.57 15.32
CA GLU A 101 1.24 -1.76 15.59
C GLU A 101 -0.21 -1.40 15.87
N THR A 102 -0.45 -0.35 16.67
CA THR A 102 -1.82 0.13 16.98
C THR A 102 -2.54 0.58 15.71
N ILE A 103 -1.87 1.34 14.83
CA ILE A 103 -2.44 1.79 13.56
C ILE A 103 -2.74 0.58 12.66
N ALA A 104 -1.80 -0.36 12.56
CA ALA A 104 -1.98 -1.56 11.75
C ALA A 104 -3.17 -2.40 12.24
N VAL A 105 -3.27 -2.67 13.54
CA VAL A 105 -4.41 -3.40 14.11
C VAL A 105 -5.72 -2.65 13.87
N LYS A 106 -5.73 -1.33 14.06
CA LYS A 106 -6.92 -0.49 13.87
C LYS A 106 -7.51 -0.60 12.45
N PHE A 107 -6.67 -0.66 11.42
CA PHE A 107 -7.10 -0.65 10.01
C PHE A 107 -7.04 -2.03 9.33
N MET A 108 -6.69 -3.09 10.07
CA MET A 108 -6.52 -4.42 9.50
C MET A 108 -7.84 -4.95 8.93
N THR A 109 -8.95 -4.73 9.63
CA THR A 109 -10.28 -5.18 9.19
C THR A 109 -10.71 -4.48 7.90
N GLU A 110 -10.53 -3.17 7.79
CA GLU A 110 -10.86 -2.42 6.56
C GLU A 110 -9.99 -2.85 5.38
N LYS A 111 -8.71 -3.15 5.62
CA LYS A 111 -7.81 -3.71 4.60
C LYS A 111 -8.29 -5.07 4.11
N ASP A 112 -8.74 -5.95 5.00
CA ASP A 112 -9.26 -7.27 4.63
C ASP A 112 -10.57 -7.17 3.85
N LEU A 113 -11.49 -6.27 4.25
CA LEU A 113 -12.72 -6.00 3.52
C LEU A 113 -12.44 -5.44 2.12
N PHE A 114 -11.48 -4.52 1.99
CA PHE A 114 -11.02 -3.98 0.71
C PHE A 114 -10.51 -5.09 -0.22
N LEU A 115 -9.70 -6.02 0.29
CA LEU A 115 -9.21 -7.17 -0.49
C LEU A 115 -10.33 -8.12 -0.93
N GLN A 116 -11.32 -8.38 -0.06
CA GLN A 116 -12.46 -9.21 -0.39
C GLN A 116 -13.32 -8.59 -1.51
N GLN A 117 -13.58 -7.29 -1.45
CA GLN A 117 -14.33 -6.57 -2.49
C GLN A 117 -13.63 -6.64 -3.85
N PHE A 118 -12.32 -6.43 -3.88
CA PHE A 118 -11.53 -6.57 -5.12
C PHE A 118 -11.52 -8.00 -5.66
N SER A 119 -11.44 -9.01 -4.79
CA SER A 119 -11.46 -10.41 -5.21
C SER A 119 -12.81 -10.81 -5.80
N PHE A 120 -13.91 -10.31 -5.22
CA PHE A 120 -15.27 -10.58 -5.69
C PHE A 120 -15.57 -9.90 -7.04
N GLN A 121 -15.11 -8.66 -7.24
CA GLN A 121 -15.27 -7.95 -8.52
C GLN A 121 -14.57 -8.67 -9.68
N ASN A 122 -13.38 -9.22 -9.44
CA ASN A 122 -12.65 -9.99 -10.46
C ASN A 122 -13.30 -11.35 -10.74
N TYR A 123 -13.87 -12.02 -9.73
CA TYR A 123 -14.60 -13.28 -9.91
C TYR A 123 -15.83 -13.11 -10.81
N LEU A 124 -16.60 -12.04 -10.63
CA LEU A 124 -17.77 -11.78 -11.48
C LEU A 124 -17.42 -11.43 -12.92
N GLN A 125 -16.22 -10.92 -13.20
CA GLN A 125 -15.80 -10.63 -14.58
C GLN A 125 -15.38 -11.89 -15.35
N THR A 126 -14.94 -12.95 -14.67
CA THR A 126 -14.49 -14.19 -15.32
C THR A 126 -15.63 -15.16 -15.67
N ASP A 127 -16.83 -14.99 -15.09
CA ASP A 127 -17.98 -15.89 -15.30
C ASP A 127 -18.90 -15.46 -16.47
N PHE A 128 -18.58 -14.35 -17.17
CA PHE A 128 -19.37 -13.82 -18.30
C PHE A 128 -18.60 -13.70 -19.63
N ASP A 129 -17.38 -14.22 -19.70
CA ASP A 129 -16.59 -14.38 -20.94
C ASP A 129 -16.51 -15.86 -21.36
#